data_AF-A0A9E1KQG8-F1
#
_entry.id   AF-A0A9E1KQG8-F1
#
_cell.length_a   1.000
_cell.length_b   1.000
_cell.length_c   1.000
_cell.angle_alpha   90.00
_cell.angle_beta   90.00
_cell.angle_gamma   90.00
#
_symmetry.space_group_name_H-M   'P 1'
#
loop_
_entity.id
_entity.type
_entity.pdbx_description
1 polymer ?
#
loop_
_entity_poly.entity_id
_entity_poly.type
_entity_poly.pdbx_seq_one_letter_code
_entity_poly.pdbx_strand_id
1 'polypeptide(L)' 'QLTVPGGVWKASHLCGGDYGLVSEAVSPAFDYRDMTLGDRRFLLELFPQHEAIIRAYTRGTD' A
#
# COMPACT_ATOMS: atom_id res chain seq x y z
N GLN A 1 -16.02 6.24 4.09
CA GLN A 1 -15.71 5.90 2.69
C GLN A 1 -14.53 6.74 2.25
N LEU A 2 -13.54 6.14 1.56
CA LEU A 2 -12.32 6.81 1.09
C LEU A 2 -12.05 6.35 -0.35
N THR A 3 -11.75 7.29 -1.25
CA THR A 3 -11.30 6.99 -2.61
C THR A 3 -9.80 7.24 -2.70
N VAL A 4 -9.04 6.24 -3.13
CA VAL A 4 -7.61 6.40 -3.43
C VAL A 4 -7.45 6.54 -4.94
N PRO A 5 -6.90 7.65 -5.46
CA PRO A 5 -6.64 7.81 -6.88
C PRO A 5 -5.67 6.76 -7.41
N GLY A 6 -5.82 6.39 -8.69
CA GLY A 6 -4.84 5.56 -9.38
C GLY A 6 -3.45 6.21 -9.38
N GLY A 7 -2.39 5.39 -9.24
CA GLY A 7 -1.00 5.85 -9.15
C GLY A 7 -0.54 6.25 -7.74
N VAL A 8 -1.41 6.18 -6.73
CA VAL A 8 -1.05 6.45 -5.33
C VAL A 8 -0.77 5.14 -4.59
N TRP A 9 0.36 5.07 -3.89
CA TRP A 9 0.67 3.96 -2.99
C TRP A 9 -0.26 3.99 -1.77
N LYS A 10 -0.85 2.83 -1.43
CA LYS A 10 -1.68 2.67 -0.23
C LYS A 10 -1.27 1.45 0.58
N ALA A 11 -1.39 1.58 1.89
CA ALA A 11 -1.30 0.50 2.87
C ALA A 11 -2.36 0.74 3.96
N SER A 12 -2.78 -0.32 4.63
CA SER A 12 -3.72 -0.25 5.75
C SER A 12 -3.14 -0.99 6.95
N HIS A 13 -3.48 -0.51 8.15
CA HIS A 13 -3.15 -1.16 9.41
C HIS A 13 -4.33 -1.03 10.36
N LEU A 14 -4.47 -2.00 11.26
CA LEU A 14 -5.47 -1.95 12.31
C LEU A 14 -4.90 -1.15 13.49
N CYS A 15 -5.50 0.01 13.82
CA CYS A 15 -5.03 0.85 14.93
C CYS A 15 -5.36 0.26 16.32
N GLY A 16 -6.25 -0.73 16.38
CA GLY A 16 -6.66 -1.42 17.60
C GLY A 16 -7.77 -2.44 17.35
N GLY A 17 -7.95 -3.37 18.28
CA GLY A 17 -8.84 -4.53 18.12
C GLY A 17 -8.16 -5.69 17.39
N ASP A 18 -8.91 -6.77 17.18
CA ASP A 18 -8.38 -8.03 16.64
C ASP A 18 -8.57 -8.17 15.11
N TYR A 19 -9.59 -7.50 14.55
CA TYR A 19 -9.93 -7.61 13.14
C TYR A 19 -10.46 -6.29 12.56
N GLY A 20 -10.23 -6.11 11.25
CA GLY A 20 -10.83 -5.06 10.45
C GLY A 20 -11.42 -5.65 9.17
N LEU A 21 -12.69 -5.36 8.88
CA LEU A 21 -13.35 -5.76 7.64
C LEU A 21 -13.52 -4.55 6.74
N VAL A 22 -13.08 -4.67 5.49
CA VAL A 22 -13.26 -3.63 4.47
C VAL A 22 -13.83 -4.25 3.19
N SER A 23 -14.53 -3.44 2.43
CA SER A 23 -14.93 -3.75 1.06
C SER A 23 -14.27 -2.73 0.14
N GLU A 24 -13.66 -3.21 -0.94
CA GLU A 24 -13.01 -2.38 -1.94
C GLU A 24 -13.65 -2.61 -3.31
N ALA A 25 -13.94 -1.50 -3.98
CA ALA A 25 -14.37 -1.48 -5.38
C ALA A 25 -13.34 -0.68 -6.19
N VAL A 26 -12.99 -1.19 -7.36
CA VAL A 26 -11.99 -0.60 -8.25
C VAL A 26 -12.66 -0.23 -9.57
N SER A 27 -12.32 0.94 -10.11
CA SER A 27 -12.81 1.41 -11.41
C SER A 27 -11.66 2.04 -12.21
N PRO A 28 -11.36 1.57 -13.44
CA PRO A 28 -11.93 0.41 -14.13
C PRO A 28 -11.77 -0.92 -13.36
N ALA A 29 -12.40 -1.99 -13.84
CA ALA A 29 -12.35 -3.29 -13.16
C ALA A 29 -10.91 -3.72 -12.86
N PHE A 30 -10.70 -4.34 -11.70
CA PHE A 30 -9.38 -4.79 -11.26
C PHE A 30 -8.76 -5.79 -12.25
N ASP A 31 -7.48 -5.61 -12.55
CA ASP A 31 -6.65 -6.53 -13.30
C ASP A 31 -5.27 -6.67 -12.63
N TYR A 32 -4.73 -7.89 -12.55
CA TYR A 32 -3.40 -8.12 -11.96
C TYR A 32 -2.28 -7.41 -12.71
N ARG A 33 -2.45 -7.13 -14.01
CA ARG A 33 -1.50 -6.36 -14.82
C ARG A 33 -1.35 -4.92 -14.34
N ASP A 34 -2.37 -4.39 -13.67
CA ASP A 34 -2.39 -3.04 -13.12
C ASP A 34 -1.98 -3.00 -11.64
N MET A 35 -1.80 -4.16 -11.00
CA MET A 35 -1.45 -4.27 -9.59
C MET A 35 0.07 -4.39 -9.41
N THR A 36 0.66 -3.42 -8.71
CA THR A 36 2.07 -3.48 -8.28
C THR A 36 2.14 -3.55 -6.75
N LEU A 37 2.84 -4.55 -6.20
CA LEU A 37 3.15 -4.61 -4.77
C LEU A 37 4.35 -3.70 -4.47
N GLY A 38 4.28 -2.97 -3.35
CA GLY A 38 5.36 -2.07 -2.94
C GLY A 38 6.65 -2.83 -2.58
N ASP A 39 7.67 -2.68 -3.40
CA ASP A 39 9.04 -3.13 -3.09
C ASP A 39 9.75 -2.09 -2.21
N ARG A 40 10.33 -2.55 -1.09
CA ARG A 40 10.93 -1.67 -0.11
C ARG A 40 12.10 -0.87 -0.69
N ARG A 41 12.99 -1.52 -1.44
CA ARG A 41 14.21 -0.88 -1.95
C ARG A 41 13.84 0.19 -2.96
N PHE A 42 13.00 -0.17 -3.93
CA PHE A 42 12.47 0.74 -4.94
C PHE A 42 11.77 1.96 -4.32
N LEU A 43 10.92 1.76 -3.31
CA LEU A 43 10.20 2.86 -2.67
C LEU A 43 11.13 3.76 -1.84
N LEU A 44 12.15 3.21 -1.16
CA LEU A 44 13.12 4.01 -0.43
C LEU A 44 14.03 4.83 -1.36
N GLU A 45 14.35 4.31 -2.54
CA GLU A 45 15.09 5.06 -3.57
C GLU A 45 14.28 6.26 -4.09
N LEU A 46 12.98 6.08 -4.33
CA LEU A 46 12.11 7.15 -4.85
C LEU A 46 11.66 8.15 -3.78
N PHE A 47 11.44 7.68 -2.56
CA PHE A 47 10.83 8.47 -1.49
C PHE A 47 11.61 8.34 -0.17
N PRO A 48 12.90 8.70 -0.14
CA PRO A 48 13.73 8.55 1.07
C PRO A 48 13.18 9.33 2.26
N GLN A 49 12.48 10.44 2.04
CA GLN A 49 11.82 11.23 3.09
C GLN A 49 10.68 10.48 3.81
N HIS A 50 10.21 9.36 3.25
CA HIS A 50 9.12 8.54 3.80
C HIS A 50 9.63 7.19 4.33
N GLU A 51 10.93 7.10 4.66
CA GLU A 51 11.56 5.85 5.10
C GLU A 51 10.80 5.12 6.20
N ALA A 52 10.36 5.83 7.24
CA ALA A 52 9.67 5.23 8.38
C ALA A 52 8.39 4.48 7.96
N ILE A 53 7.54 5.11 7.15
CA ILE A 53 6.28 4.51 6.70
C ILE A 53 6.51 3.41 5.66
N ILE A 54 7.51 3.57 4.79
CA ILE A 54 7.88 2.55 3.80
C ILE A 54 8.38 1.30 4.51
N ARG A 55 9.27 1.42 5.50
CA ARG A 55 9.76 0.28 6.29
C ARG A 55 8.62 -0.38 7.08
N ALA A 56 7.70 0.39 7.63
CA ALA A 56 6.57 -0.15 8.39
C ALA A 56 5.62 -1.00 7.54
N TYR A 57 5.40 -0.66 6.27
CA TYR A 57 4.35 -1.27 5.43
C TYR A 57 4.84 -1.99 4.17
N THR A 58 6.14 -2.24 4.06
CA THR A 58 6.71 -3.11 3.03
C THR A 58 7.48 -4.25 3.68
N ARG A 59 7.66 -5.37 2.96
CA ARG A 59 8.49 -6.47 3.44
C ARG A 59 9.97 -6.13 3.26
N GLY A 60 10.79 -6.45 4.26
CA GLY A 60 12.24 -6.46 4.11
C GLY A 60 12.66 -7.70 3.34
N THR A 61 13.64 -7.56 2.45
CA THR A 61 14.40 -8.71 1.98
C THR A 61 15.49 -8.95 3.02
N ASP A 62 15.27 -9.90 3.93
CA ASP A 62 16.38 -10.56 4.63
C ASP A 62 17.11 -11.49 3.65
#